data_AF-A0A843TCV4-F1
#
_entry.id   AF-A0A843TCV4-F1
#
_cell.length_a   1.000
_cell.length_b   1.000
_cell.length_c   1.000
_cell.angle_alpha   90.00
_cell.angle_beta   90.00
_cell.angle_gamma   90.00
#
_symmetry.space_group_name_H-M   'P 1'
#
loop_
_entity.id
_entity.type
_entity.pdbx_description
1 polymer ?
#
loop_
_entity_poly.entity_id
_entity_poly.type
_entity_poly.pdbx_seq_one_letter_code
_entity_poly.pdbx_strand_id
1 'polypeptide(L)'
;MPRTRPPYPAEFREQMMEMVRAGRTPEELAAEFEPSAETIRQWVKKAERGEGKVGRSDGAIVSEREELARLRREVKILRQEKEILKKAAAWFARESSSLPPNSTSS
;
A
#
# COMPACT_ATOMS: atom_id res chain seq x y z
N MET A 1 16.20 26.00 -28.93
CA MET A 1 15.90 24.86 -28.04
C MET A 1 15.04 25.38 -26.89
N PRO A 2 13.88 24.78 -26.57
CA PRO A 2 13.12 25.19 -25.40
C PRO A 2 14.00 24.98 -24.17
N ARG A 3 14.27 26.05 -23.42
CA ARG A 3 15.00 25.96 -22.14
C ARG A 3 14.06 25.34 -21.12
N THR A 4 14.10 24.01 -21.00
CA THR A 4 13.38 23.31 -19.95
C THR A 4 14.12 23.56 -18.63
N ARG A 5 13.43 24.23 -17.69
CA ARG A 5 13.94 24.36 -16.32
C ARG A 5 14.09 22.95 -15.73
N PRO A 6 15.17 22.67 -14.98
CA PRO A 6 15.32 21.39 -14.32
C PRO A 6 14.13 21.17 -13.36
N PRO A 7 13.58 19.94 -13.30
CA PRO A 7 12.48 19.64 -12.41
C PRO A 7 12.89 19.82 -10.94
N TYR A 8 12.00 20.38 -10.11
CA TYR A 8 12.24 20.52 -8.67
C TYR A 8 12.62 19.18 -8.01
N PRO A 9 13.60 19.14 -7.09
CA PRO A 9 13.96 17.94 -6.33
C PRO A 9 12.76 17.30 -5.63
N ALA A 10 12.77 15.97 -5.49
CA ALA A 10 11.66 15.23 -4.89
C ALA A 10 11.44 15.61 -3.41
N GLU A 11 12.53 15.69 -2.64
CA GLU A 11 12.52 16.07 -1.22
C GLU A 11 11.90 17.46 -1.02
N PHE A 12 12.23 18.41 -1.89
CA PHE A 12 11.67 19.75 -1.84
C PHE A 12 10.17 19.77 -2.11
N ARG A 13 9.69 18.95 -3.07
CA ARG A 13 8.25 18.82 -3.32
C ARG A 13 7.52 18.20 -2.13
N GLU A 14 8.11 17.18 -1.51
CA GLU A 14 7.55 16.52 -0.33
C GLU A 14 7.43 17.48 0.84
N GLN A 15 8.47 18.26 1.12
CA GLN A 15 8.46 19.27 2.17
C GLN A 15 7.38 20.34 1.93
N MET A 16 7.22 20.81 0.69
CA MET A 16 6.17 21.78 0.34
C MET A 16 4.77 21.18 0.53
N MET A 17 4.55 19.92 0.14
CA MET A 17 3.29 19.23 0.37
C MET A 17 3.00 19.00 1.87
N GLU A 18 4.02 18.71 2.67
CA GLU A 18 3.89 18.57 4.11
C GLU A 18 3.46 19.89 4.78
N MET A 19 4.06 21.02 4.38
CA MET A 19 3.65 22.33 4.87
C MET A 19 2.19 22.66 4.53
N VAL A 20 1.71 22.27 3.34
CA VAL A 20 0.28 22.42 3.00
C VAL A 20 -0.60 21.55 3.88
N ARG A 21 -0.20 20.30 4.16
CA ARG A 21 -0.93 19.42 5.07
C ARG A 21 -0.94 19.92 6.52
N ALA A 22 0.11 20.63 6.93
CA ALA A 22 0.20 21.30 8.22
C ALA A 22 -0.70 22.54 8.32
N GLY A 23 -1.39 22.92 7.23
CA GLY A 23 -2.39 24.00 7.21
C GLY A 23 -1.93 25.29 6.53
N ARG A 24 -0.72 25.33 5.95
CA ARG A 24 -0.28 26.50 5.17
C ARG A 24 -0.93 26.53 3.79
N THR A 25 -1.20 27.72 3.29
CA THR A 25 -1.78 27.88 1.95
C THR A 25 -0.70 27.81 0.86
N PRO A 26 -1.03 27.27 -0.33
CA PRO A 26 -0.13 27.32 -1.48
C PRO A 26 0.32 28.74 -1.85
N GLU A 27 -0.50 29.76 -1.58
CA GLU A 27 -0.21 31.18 -1.80
C GLU A 27 0.89 31.70 -0.88
N GLU A 28 0.82 31.41 0.42
CA GLU A 28 1.87 31.77 1.40
C GLU A 28 3.19 31.10 1.03
N LEU A 29 3.13 29.82 0.68
CA LEU A 29 4.31 29.07 0.26
C LEU A 29 4.90 29.60 -1.06
N ALA A 30 4.08 30.10 -1.99
CA ALA A 30 4.59 30.70 -3.21
C ALA A 30 5.21 32.09 -3.02
N ALA A 31 4.87 32.77 -1.93
CA ALA A 31 5.50 34.03 -1.55
C ALA A 31 6.86 33.80 -0.87
N GLU A 32 7.00 32.71 -0.12
CA GLU A 32 8.22 32.36 0.61
C GLU A 32 9.22 31.53 -0.23
N PHE A 33 8.73 30.75 -1.18
CA PHE A 33 9.53 29.80 -1.96
C PHE A 33 9.39 30.05 -3.47
N GLU A 34 10.33 29.49 -4.25
CA GLU A 34 10.36 29.65 -5.71
C GLU A 34 9.16 29.05 -6.49
N PRO A 35 8.53 27.93 -6.07
CA PRO A 35 7.38 27.39 -6.79
C PRO A 35 6.15 28.28 -6.72
N SER A 36 5.50 28.47 -7.87
CA SER A 36 4.18 29.12 -7.90
C SER A 36 3.13 28.32 -7.12
N ALA A 37 2.12 29.03 -6.59
CA ALA A 37 1.01 28.42 -5.86
C ALA A 37 0.31 27.33 -6.68
N GLU A 38 0.20 27.53 -8.00
CA GLU A 38 -0.38 26.53 -8.91
C GLU A 38 0.46 25.25 -8.99
N THR A 39 1.78 25.38 -8.98
CA THR A 39 2.68 24.22 -8.99
C THR A 39 2.51 23.40 -7.71
N ILE A 40 2.40 24.08 -6.57
CA ILE A 40 2.18 23.45 -5.26
C ILE A 40 0.80 22.76 -5.22
N ARG A 41 -0.26 23.42 -5.70
CA ARG A 41 -1.60 22.82 -5.85
C ARG A 41 -1.57 21.55 -6.69
N GLN A 42 -0.85 21.56 -7.81
CA GLN A 42 -0.72 20.38 -8.67
C GLN A 42 -0.01 19.22 -7.95
N TRP A 43 1.00 19.49 -7.11
CA TRP A 43 1.65 18.45 -6.32
C TRP A 43 0.72 17.83 -5.29
N VAL A 44 -0.02 18.64 -4.55
CA VAL A 44 -1.01 18.18 -3.57
C VAL A 44 -2.08 17.32 -4.26
N LYS A 45 -2.65 17.80 -5.38
CA LYS A 45 -3.66 17.08 -6.16
C LYS A 45 -3.13 15.74 -6.70
N LYS A 46 -1.87 15.70 -7.14
CA LYS A 46 -1.21 14.44 -7.56
C LYS A 46 -0.98 13.51 -6.39
N ALA A 47 -0.62 14.01 -5.22
CA ALA A 47 -0.44 13.21 -4.02
C ALA A 47 -1.78 12.61 -3.53
N GLU A 48 -2.88 13.36 -3.59
CA GLU A 48 -4.23 12.88 -3.27
C GLU A 48 -4.69 11.76 -4.21
N ARG A 49 -4.31 11.82 -5.49
CA ARG A 49 -4.57 10.74 -6.45
C ARG A 49 -3.62 9.56 -6.35
N GLY A 50 -2.58 9.64 -5.51
CA GLY A 50 -1.51 8.62 -5.44
C GLY A 50 -0.55 8.64 -6.64
N GLU A 51 -0.56 9.71 -7.44
CA GLU A 51 0.27 9.91 -8.65
C GLU A 51 1.58 10.66 -8.35
N GLY A 52 1.77 11.15 -7.12
CA GLY A 52 2.92 12.00 -6.73
C GLY A 52 4.30 11.33 -6.78
N LYS A 53 4.36 9.99 -6.82
CA LYS A 53 5.62 9.24 -6.98
C LYS A 53 6.08 9.12 -8.45
N VAL A 54 5.42 9.75 -9.42
CA VAL A 54 5.68 9.54 -10.86
C VAL A 54 6.78 10.47 -11.43
N GLY A 55 7.88 10.65 -10.68
CA GLY A 55 9.05 11.40 -11.16
C GLY A 55 10.23 10.53 -11.57
N ARG A 56 10.33 9.31 -11.02
CA ARG A 56 11.43 8.36 -11.26
C ARG A 56 10.98 6.89 -11.20
N SER A 57 9.67 6.65 -11.11
CA SER A 57 9.11 5.45 -10.49
C SER A 57 8.03 4.77 -11.33
N ASP A 58 7.92 5.05 -12.63
CA ASP A 58 6.94 4.33 -13.45
C ASP A 58 7.25 2.83 -13.53
N GLY A 59 8.52 2.43 -13.43
CA GLY A 59 8.90 1.02 -13.29
C GLY A 59 8.64 0.45 -11.88
N ALA A 60 8.88 1.23 -10.83
CA ALA A 60 8.74 0.77 -9.44
C ALA A 60 7.28 0.69 -8.98
N ILE A 61 6.40 1.60 -9.45
CA ILE A 61 4.98 1.61 -9.11
C ILE A 61 4.22 0.47 -9.80
N VAL A 62 4.63 0.11 -11.03
CA VAL A 62 4.09 -1.07 -11.71
C VAL A 62 4.50 -2.34 -10.97
N SER A 63 5.78 -2.45 -10.57
CA SER A 63 6.27 -3.56 -9.72
C SER A 63 5.49 -3.66 -8.41
N GLU A 64 5.31 -2.56 -7.69
CA GLU A 64 4.64 -2.55 -6.39
C GLU A 64 3.15 -2.95 -6.51
N ARG A 65 2.47 -2.53 -7.58
CA ARG A 65 1.07 -2.94 -7.86
C ARG A 65 0.97 -4.41 -8.24
N GLU A 66 1.91 -4.92 -9.03
CA GLU A 66 1.97 -6.34 -9.40
C GLU A 66 2.26 -7.23 -8.19
N GLU A 67 3.20 -6.81 -7.33
CA GLU A 67 3.53 -7.47 -6.07
C GLU A 67 2.34 -7.48 -5.11
N LEU A 68 1.62 -6.37 -4.97
CA LEU A 68 0.39 -6.31 -4.18
C LEU A 68 -0.70 -7.25 -4.72
N ALA A 69 -0.86 -7.32 -6.04
CA ALA A 69 -1.82 -8.22 -6.67
C ALA A 69 -1.44 -9.71 -6.46
N ARG A 70 -0.15 -10.03 -6.52
CA ARG A 70 0.38 -11.37 -6.22
C ARG A 70 0.15 -11.74 -4.75
N LEU A 71 0.55 -10.88 -3.83
CA LEU A 71 0.39 -11.10 -2.38
C LEU A 71 -1.08 -11.25 -1.99
N ARG A 72 -1.99 -10.48 -2.58
CA ARG A 72 -3.44 -10.65 -2.34
C ARG A 72 -3.97 -12.00 -2.78
N ARG A 73 -3.49 -12.53 -3.92
CA ARG A 73 -3.85 -13.88 -4.37
C ARG A 73 -3.31 -14.95 -3.43
N GLU A 74 -2.05 -14.81 -3.03
CA GLU A 74 -1.39 -15.74 -2.11
C GLU A 74 -2.08 -15.76 -0.74
N VAL A 75 -2.40 -14.61 -0.16
CA VAL A 75 -3.16 -14.51 1.09
C VAL A 75 -4.54 -15.16 0.96
N LYS A 76 -5.21 -15.02 -0.18
CA LYS A 76 -6.50 -15.69 -0.43
C LYS A 76 -6.36 -17.21 -0.43
N ILE A 77 -5.34 -17.73 -1.12
CA ILE A 77 -5.05 -19.17 -1.18
C ILE A 77 -4.72 -19.71 0.22
N LEU A 78 -3.78 -19.07 0.92
CA LEU A 78 -3.38 -19.47 2.27
C LEU A 78 -4.55 -19.47 3.26
N ARG A 79 -5.47 -18.49 3.14
CA ARG A 79 -6.69 -18.48 3.96
C ARG A 79 -7.60 -19.67 3.65
N GLN A 80 -7.76 -20.02 2.37
CA GLN A 80 -8.56 -21.18 1.98
C GLN A 80 -7.94 -22.49 2.48
N GLU A 81 -6.63 -22.66 2.33
CA GLU A 81 -5.90 -23.83 2.83
C GLU A 81 -6.02 -23.94 4.36
N LYS A 82 -5.87 -22.83 5.09
CA LYS A 82 -6.06 -22.81 6.54
C LYS A 82 -7.45 -23.27 6.95
N GLU A 83 -8.49 -22.86 6.24
CA GLU A 83 -9.86 -23.28 6.54
C GLU A 83 -10.09 -24.77 6.23
N ILE A 84 -9.48 -25.31 5.17
CA ILE A 84 -9.52 -26.75 4.87
C ILE A 84 -8.82 -27.53 5.99
N LEU A 85 -7.63 -27.11 6.40
CA LEU A 85 -6.87 -27.75 7.47
C LEU A 85 -7.62 -27.72 8.80
N LYS A 86 -8.25 -26.59 9.14
CA LYS A 86 -9.12 -26.50 10.33
C LYS A 86 -10.28 -27.47 10.27
N LYS A 87 -10.97 -27.57 9.13
CA LYS A 87 -12.10 -28.50 8.95
C LYS A 87 -11.65 -29.95 9.06
N ALA A 88 -10.50 -30.29 8.46
CA ALA A 88 -9.92 -31.62 8.58
C ALA A 88 -9.55 -31.93 10.03
N ALA A 89 -8.86 -31.02 10.73
CA ALA A 89 -8.50 -31.18 12.13
C ALA A 89 -9.74 -31.36 13.02
N ALA A 90 -10.81 -30.59 12.78
CA ALA A 90 -12.08 -30.74 13.50
C ALA A 90 -12.76 -32.09 13.21
N TRP A 91 -12.70 -32.58 11.97
CA TRP A 91 -13.22 -33.89 11.61
C TRP A 91 -12.45 -35.02 12.32
N PHE A 92 -11.10 -34.98 12.27
CA PHE A 92 -10.25 -35.95 12.95
C PHE A 92 -10.42 -35.94 14.47
N ALA A 93 -10.54 -34.75 15.08
CA ALA A 93 -10.78 -34.63 16.53
C ALA A 93 -12.14 -35.21 16.95
N ARG A 94 -13.15 -35.19 16.06
CA ARG A 94 -14.44 -35.81 16.31
C ARG A 94 -14.36 -37.34 16.20
N GLU A 95 -13.64 -37.85 15.21
CA GLU A 95 -13.47 -39.29 14.98
C GLU A 95 -12.62 -39.97 16.08
N SER A 96 -11.59 -39.28 16.60
CA SER A 96 -10.80 -39.80 17.72
C SER A 96 -11.57 -39.83 19.03
N SER A 97 -12.58 -38.96 19.19
CA SER A 97 -13.49 -38.99 20.34
C SER A 97 -14.57 -40.08 20.25
N SER A 98 -14.77 -40.69 19.07
CA SER A 98 -15.73 -41.79 18.86
C SER A 98 -15.11 -43.19 18.89
N LEU A 99 -13.82 -43.31 19.22
CA LEU A 99 -13.24 -44.62 19.54
C LEU A 99 -13.95 -45.17 20.79
N PRO A 100 -14.56 -46.37 20.75
CA PRO A 100 -15.18 -46.95 21.93
C PRO A 100 -14.10 -47.13 23.01
N PRO A 101 -14.42 -46.89 24.29
CA PRO A 101 -13.51 -47.25 25.37
C PRO A 101 -13.20 -48.73 25.18
N ASN A 102 -11.91 -49.06 25.17
CA ASN A 102 -11.49 -50.44 25.15
C ASN A 102 -12.30 -51.21 26.19
N SER A 103 -13.07 -52.20 25.74
CA SER A 103 -13.67 -53.17 26.61
C SER A 103 -12.51 -53.87 27.33
N THR A 104 -12.19 -53.38 28.52
CA THR A 104 -11.49 -54.17 29.53
C THR A 104 -12.45 -55.29 29.87
N SER A 105 -12.20 -56.49 29.34
CA SER A 105 -12.69 -57.70 29.99
C SER A 105 -11.73 -58.86 29.76
N SER A 106 -11.21 -59.33 30.90
CA SER A 106 -10.49 -60.57 31.18
C SER A 106 -9.00 -60.62 30.85
#